data_AF-A0A3A5L1B2-F1
#
_entry.id   AF-A0A3A5L1B2-F1
#
_cell.length_a   1.000
_cell.length_b   1.000
_cell.length_c   1.000
_cell.angle_alpha   90.00
_cell.angle_beta   90.00
_cell.angle_gamma   90.00
#
_symmetry.space_group_name_H-M   'P 1'
#
loop_
_entity.id
_entity.type
_entity.pdbx_description
1 polymer ?
#
loop_
_entity_poly.entity_id
_entity_poly.type
_entity_poly.pdbx_seq_one_letter_code
_entity_poly.pdbx_strand_id
1 'polypeptide(L)'
;MRKTCQTFLSSMMTLTLGLSAVSVDAAVTEEKQAVATLTGLYHSINHIPNFDMAQRLDKVSGYFLGKPYVLGALGEGSRARFDQYPRYRTDAFDCETYVTTILAIALANNTQTFQHCLRNLRYNQGQLGFIHRNHFTGLDWNHNNQRQGYVKDITATLVDEKRNPVFKTATAFIDKPSWYGHFGDDHIRLLHPDPHLRKQRLHELQTLGSKLPRTVSTLPYLPFTALFDAKGRANQYLFKQIPEAAIVEIVRPNWNLRKQIGTNLNVSHLGFVFWKNGKPIFRQASSQYGKVVDVPLIEYLSQARSSPTIKGINIQVVLPSKPLSNGCHVRN
;
A
#
# COMPACT_ATOMS: atom_id res chain seq x y z
N MET A 1 28.39 -17.44 24.06
CA MET A 1 27.39 -18.52 24.17
C MET A 1 26.52 -18.50 22.94
N ARG A 2 26.83 -19.40 22.01
CA ARG A 2 26.14 -19.58 20.73
C ARG A 2 25.02 -20.61 20.94
N LYS A 3 23.79 -20.28 20.58
CA LYS A 3 22.77 -21.28 20.24
C LYS A 3 22.01 -20.83 18.98
N THR A 4 22.48 -21.42 17.87
CA THR A 4 21.70 -22.05 16.79
C THR A 4 20.67 -21.23 16.03
N CYS A 5 21.16 -20.72 14.91
CA CYS A 5 20.51 -20.69 13.60
C CYS A 5 20.06 -22.11 13.18
N GLN A 6 18.77 -22.29 12.84
CA GLN A 6 18.18 -23.20 11.84
C GLN A 6 16.76 -23.61 12.25
N THR A 7 15.76 -23.11 11.49
CA THR A 7 14.67 -23.86 10.82
C THR A 7 13.72 -22.82 10.20
N PHE A 8 14.04 -22.39 8.99
CA PHE A 8 13.15 -21.58 8.13
C PHE A 8 12.61 -22.49 7.04
N LEU A 9 11.56 -23.25 7.37
CA LEU A 9 10.69 -23.92 6.41
C LEU A 9 9.47 -24.41 7.20
N SER A 10 8.29 -24.15 6.65
CA SER A 10 6.98 -24.57 7.16
C SER A 10 6.42 -23.74 8.34
N SER A 11 5.70 -22.68 7.99
CA SER A 11 4.41 -22.43 8.63
C SER A 11 3.52 -21.65 7.66
N MET A 12 3.05 -22.33 6.61
CA MET A 12 1.66 -22.10 6.19
C MET A 12 0.81 -22.77 7.25
N MET A 13 0.62 -22.09 8.38
CA MET A 13 -0.48 -22.41 9.26
C MET A 13 -1.73 -22.06 8.45
N THR A 14 -2.44 -23.07 8.01
CA THR A 14 -3.85 -22.99 7.64
C THR A 14 -4.59 -22.47 8.86
N LEU A 15 -4.60 -21.15 9.03
CA LEU A 15 -5.55 -20.50 9.89
C LEU A 15 -6.90 -20.69 9.20
N THR A 16 -7.64 -21.69 9.66
CA THR A 16 -9.09 -21.75 9.44
C THR A 16 -9.69 -20.53 10.11
N LEU A 17 -9.60 -19.37 9.44
CA LEU A 17 -10.49 -18.26 9.70
C LEU A 17 -11.89 -18.82 9.47
N GLY A 18 -12.64 -18.97 10.56
CA GLY A 18 -14.07 -19.17 10.47
C GLY A 18 -14.61 -18.13 9.52
N LEU A 19 -15.26 -18.57 8.44
CA LEU A 19 -16.02 -17.69 7.57
C LEU A 19 -17.15 -17.08 8.41
N SER A 20 -16.89 -15.95 9.04
CA SER A 20 -17.96 -15.06 9.44
C SER A 20 -18.60 -14.59 8.15
N ALA A 21 -19.81 -15.08 7.86
CA ALA A 21 -20.64 -14.57 6.80
C ALA A 21 -20.90 -13.07 7.07
N VAL A 22 -20.14 -12.21 6.40
CA VAL A 22 -20.31 -10.76 6.50
C VAL A 22 -21.55 -10.42 5.68
N SER A 23 -22.68 -10.21 6.36
CA SER A 23 -23.95 -9.81 5.74
C SER A 23 -23.85 -8.44 5.06
N VAL A 24 -24.84 -8.06 4.25
CA VAL A 24 -24.90 -6.72 3.62
C VAL A 24 -24.84 -5.58 4.65
N ASP A 25 -25.34 -5.83 5.85
CA ASP A 25 -25.23 -4.91 6.98
C ASP A 25 -23.78 -4.70 7.43
N ALA A 26 -22.92 -5.71 7.27
CA ALA A 26 -21.45 -5.69 7.35
C ALA A 26 -20.81 -4.44 6.71
N ALA A 27 -20.64 -4.52 5.38
CA ALA A 27 -19.99 -3.51 4.55
C ALA A 27 -20.65 -2.13 4.66
N VAL A 28 -21.98 -2.11 4.76
CA VAL A 28 -22.73 -0.86 4.93
C VAL A 28 -22.46 -0.26 6.30
N THR A 29 -22.32 -1.06 7.38
CA THR A 29 -22.01 -0.49 8.70
C THR A 29 -20.56 -0.08 8.84
N GLU A 30 -19.61 -0.76 8.18
CA GLU A 30 -18.20 -0.38 8.19
C GLU A 30 -17.96 0.97 7.48
N GLU A 31 -18.59 1.19 6.32
CA GLU A 31 -18.57 2.50 5.65
C GLU A 31 -19.25 3.59 6.52
N LYS A 32 -20.39 3.29 7.16
CA LYS A 32 -21.08 4.25 8.06
C LYS A 32 -20.21 4.61 9.29
N GLN A 33 -19.60 3.63 9.93
CA GLN A 33 -18.69 3.83 11.07
C GLN A 33 -17.46 4.63 10.65
N ALA A 34 -16.93 4.37 9.45
CA ALA A 34 -15.84 5.15 8.89
C ALA A 34 -16.25 6.61 8.65
N VAL A 35 -17.44 6.89 8.11
CA VAL A 35 -17.94 8.27 7.96
C VAL A 35 -17.99 8.98 9.32
N ALA A 36 -18.55 8.36 10.35
CA ALA A 36 -18.61 8.95 11.69
C ALA A 36 -17.21 9.24 12.25
N THR A 37 -16.28 8.29 12.13
CA THR A 37 -14.88 8.45 12.55
C THR A 37 -14.20 9.59 11.80
N LEU A 38 -14.39 9.67 10.49
CA LEU A 38 -13.78 10.70 9.65
C LEU A 38 -14.37 12.07 9.90
N THR A 39 -15.67 12.19 10.16
CA THR A 39 -16.30 13.46 10.55
C THR A 39 -15.67 13.99 11.84
N GLY A 40 -15.50 13.15 12.86
CA GLY A 40 -14.81 13.52 14.10
C GLY A 40 -13.34 13.89 13.86
N LEU A 41 -12.62 13.11 13.06
CA LEU A 41 -11.23 13.39 12.71
C LEU A 41 -11.11 14.74 11.97
N TYR A 42 -11.94 15.01 10.97
CA TYR A 42 -11.94 16.28 10.24
C TYR A 42 -12.29 17.46 11.13
N HIS A 43 -13.25 17.29 12.04
CA HIS A 43 -13.52 18.30 13.06
C HIS A 43 -12.25 18.58 13.87
N SER A 44 -11.53 17.57 14.36
CA SER A 44 -10.30 17.79 15.14
C SER A 44 -9.16 18.46 14.35
N ILE A 45 -8.89 18.03 13.10
CA ILE A 45 -7.71 18.50 12.35
C ILE A 45 -7.94 19.83 11.62
N ASN A 46 -9.19 20.20 11.33
CA ASN A 46 -9.49 21.47 10.67
C ASN A 46 -9.47 22.66 11.65
N HIS A 47 -9.57 22.41 12.96
CA HIS A 47 -9.43 23.44 14.00
C HIS A 47 -7.96 23.72 14.36
N ILE A 48 -7.01 22.99 13.78
CA ILE A 48 -5.58 23.22 13.96
C ILE A 48 -5.09 24.03 12.75
N PRO A 49 -4.86 25.35 12.89
CA PRO A 49 -4.32 26.14 11.79
C PRO A 49 -2.90 25.70 11.45
N ASN A 50 -2.57 25.73 10.15
CA ASN A 50 -1.20 25.70 9.61
C ASN A 50 -0.44 24.37 9.59
N PHE A 51 -1.09 23.20 9.60
CA PHE A 51 -0.36 21.98 9.23
C PHE A 51 0.03 22.01 7.75
N ASP A 52 1.33 21.81 7.48
CA ASP A 52 1.77 21.37 6.17
C ASP A 52 1.32 19.92 5.91
N MET A 53 1.48 19.44 4.67
CA MET A 53 1.04 18.10 4.31
C MET A 53 1.78 17.01 5.10
N ALA A 54 3.06 17.19 5.44
CA ALA A 54 3.83 16.20 6.17
C ALA A 54 3.33 16.04 7.61
N GLN A 55 3.08 17.16 8.31
CA GLN A 55 2.48 17.18 9.65
C GLN A 55 1.07 16.60 9.63
N ARG A 56 0.28 16.91 8.60
CA ARG A 56 -1.07 16.35 8.43
C ARG A 56 -1.01 14.83 8.25
N LEU A 57 -0.07 14.32 7.45
CA LEU A 57 0.16 12.89 7.26
C LEU A 57 0.60 12.21 8.56
N ASP A 58 1.52 12.79 9.34
CA ASP A 58 1.93 12.21 10.63
C ASP A 58 0.75 12.15 11.61
N LYS A 59 -0.02 13.24 11.74
CA LYS A 59 -1.18 13.30 12.63
C LYS A 59 -2.26 12.28 12.24
N VAL A 60 -2.63 12.26 10.96
CA VAL A 60 -3.68 11.38 10.45
C VAL A 60 -3.25 9.91 10.53
N SER A 61 -2.04 9.58 10.08
CA SER A 61 -1.53 8.21 10.16
C SER A 61 -1.39 7.74 11.61
N GLY A 62 -0.95 8.61 12.52
CA GLY A 62 -0.81 8.32 13.95
C GLY A 62 -2.13 8.00 14.63
N TYR A 63 -3.26 8.59 14.18
CA TYR A 63 -4.60 8.30 14.70
C TYR A 63 -4.99 6.81 14.54
N PHE A 64 -4.42 6.13 13.54
CA PHE A 64 -4.72 4.73 13.24
C PHE A 64 -3.68 3.73 13.77
N LEU A 65 -2.69 4.18 14.56
CA LEU A 65 -1.77 3.26 15.23
C LEU A 65 -2.54 2.23 16.08
N GLY A 66 -2.12 0.97 16.00
CA GLY A 66 -2.74 -0.14 16.71
C GLY A 66 -3.96 -0.75 16.02
N LYS A 67 -4.50 -0.16 14.94
CA LYS A 67 -5.61 -0.75 14.19
C LYS A 67 -5.23 -2.10 13.59
N PRO A 68 -6.07 -3.14 13.67
CA PRO A 68 -5.80 -4.48 13.15
C PRO A 68 -5.37 -4.53 11.69
N TYR A 69 -4.54 -5.53 11.38
CA TYR A 69 -4.21 -5.90 10.02
C TYR A 69 -5.27 -6.83 9.42
N VAL A 70 -5.81 -6.48 8.26
CA VAL A 70 -6.72 -7.33 7.47
C VAL A 70 -6.28 -7.32 6.02
N LEU A 71 -5.89 -8.48 5.50
CA LEU A 71 -5.51 -8.62 4.09
C LEU A 71 -6.72 -8.38 3.18
N GLY A 72 -6.57 -7.49 2.18
CA GLY A 72 -7.64 -7.15 1.26
C GLY A 72 -8.73 -6.35 1.97
N ALA A 73 -8.36 -5.38 2.80
CA ALA A 73 -9.28 -4.70 3.72
C ALA A 73 -10.48 -4.01 3.01
N LEU A 74 -10.33 -3.68 1.72
CA LEU A 74 -11.28 -2.92 0.91
C LEU A 74 -11.70 -3.65 -0.37
N GLY A 75 -12.89 -3.32 -0.86
CA GLY A 75 -13.46 -3.76 -2.14
C GLY A 75 -14.01 -2.57 -2.95
N GLU A 76 -15.02 -2.85 -3.79
CA GLU A 76 -15.72 -1.87 -4.63
C GLU A 76 -17.07 -1.42 -4.02
N GLY A 77 -17.44 -1.95 -2.84
CA GLY A 77 -18.65 -1.59 -2.09
C GLY A 77 -19.79 -2.58 -2.27
N SER A 78 -20.84 -2.42 -1.46
CA SER A 78 -21.88 -3.46 -1.28
C SER A 78 -22.65 -3.87 -2.53
N ARG A 79 -22.69 -3.02 -3.56
CA ARG A 79 -23.34 -3.30 -4.85
C ARG A 79 -22.37 -3.74 -5.95
N ALA A 80 -21.11 -3.99 -5.61
CA ALA A 80 -20.08 -4.36 -6.57
C ALA A 80 -20.36 -5.72 -7.22
N ARG A 81 -19.85 -5.86 -8.45
CA ARG A 81 -19.97 -7.09 -9.24
C ARG A 81 -19.08 -8.21 -8.69
N PHE A 82 -17.82 -7.93 -8.35
CA PHE A 82 -16.85 -8.97 -8.00
C PHE A 82 -16.49 -8.98 -6.51
N ASP A 83 -16.35 -7.78 -5.92
CA ASP A 83 -15.78 -7.63 -4.59
C ASP A 83 -16.59 -6.61 -3.76
N GLN A 84 -17.48 -7.14 -2.92
CA GLN A 84 -18.46 -6.39 -2.15
C GLN A 84 -17.97 -5.94 -0.76
N TYR A 85 -16.67 -6.08 -0.49
CA TYR A 85 -16.04 -5.44 0.68
C TYR A 85 -16.19 -3.91 0.62
N PRO A 86 -16.14 -3.21 1.77
CA PRO A 86 -16.36 -1.76 1.83
C PRO A 86 -15.34 -0.99 1.00
N ARG A 87 -15.75 0.16 0.45
CA ARG A 87 -14.87 1.05 -0.35
C ARG A 87 -13.83 1.76 0.52
N TYR A 88 -14.15 1.94 1.78
CA TYR A 88 -13.31 2.53 2.81
C TYR A 88 -13.73 1.99 4.18
N ARG A 89 -12.77 1.90 5.10
CA ARG A 89 -12.98 1.53 6.50
C ARG A 89 -11.94 2.23 7.38
N THR A 90 -12.15 2.26 8.68
CA THR A 90 -11.25 2.95 9.66
C THR A 90 -10.85 2.07 10.84
N ASP A 91 -11.33 0.83 10.84
CA ASP A 91 -11.17 -0.16 11.89
C ASP A 91 -10.05 -1.16 11.59
N ALA A 92 -9.69 -1.38 10.32
CA ALA A 92 -8.61 -2.29 9.92
C ALA A 92 -7.98 -1.93 8.56
N PHE A 93 -6.74 -2.35 8.33
CA PHE A 93 -5.99 -2.06 7.10
C PHE A 93 -5.05 -3.20 6.72
N ASP A 94 -4.76 -3.35 5.43
CA ASP A 94 -3.48 -3.90 4.96
C ASP A 94 -2.52 -2.75 4.60
N CYS A 95 -1.31 -3.06 4.13
CA CYS A 95 -0.29 -2.04 3.87
C CYS A 95 -0.67 -1.04 2.78
N GLU A 96 -1.31 -1.49 1.70
CA GLU A 96 -1.74 -0.62 0.60
C GLU A 96 -2.94 0.22 1.03
N THR A 97 -3.97 -0.41 1.58
CA THR A 97 -5.19 0.28 2.01
C THR A 97 -4.91 1.26 3.14
N TYR A 98 -3.93 0.99 4.00
CA TYR A 98 -3.43 1.96 4.98
C TYR A 98 -2.85 3.19 4.29
N VAL A 99 -1.81 3.04 3.47
CA VAL A 99 -1.15 4.18 2.80
C VAL A 99 -2.14 5.00 1.99
N THR A 100 -2.97 4.33 1.18
CA THR A 100 -3.95 4.98 0.32
C THR A 100 -5.06 5.69 1.11
N THR A 101 -5.52 5.10 2.22
CA THR A 101 -6.52 5.74 3.08
C THR A 101 -5.96 6.95 3.80
N ILE A 102 -4.76 6.85 4.40
CA ILE A 102 -4.11 8.00 5.05
C ILE A 102 -3.89 9.14 4.06
N LEU A 103 -3.40 8.82 2.87
CA LEU A 103 -3.17 9.81 1.82
C LEU A 103 -4.49 10.48 1.41
N ALA A 104 -5.55 9.71 1.18
CA ALA A 104 -6.88 10.25 0.86
C ALA A 104 -7.43 11.16 1.97
N ILE A 105 -7.23 10.80 3.24
CA ILE A 105 -7.68 11.62 4.37
C ILE A 105 -6.90 12.93 4.43
N ALA A 106 -5.58 12.88 4.30
CA ALA A 106 -4.71 14.04 4.37
C ALA A 106 -4.95 15.02 3.21
N LEU A 107 -5.23 14.50 2.01
CA LEU A 107 -5.58 15.28 0.82
C LEU A 107 -6.98 15.90 0.85
N ALA A 108 -7.81 15.60 1.84
CA ALA A 108 -9.17 16.12 1.94
C ALA A 108 -9.39 16.93 3.22
N ASN A 109 -10.45 17.75 3.23
CA ASN A 109 -10.90 18.53 4.40
C ASN A 109 -12.25 18.07 4.95
N ASN A 110 -12.91 17.12 4.31
CA ASN A 110 -14.20 16.57 4.71
C ASN A 110 -14.40 15.18 4.11
N THR A 111 -15.43 14.48 4.57
CA THR A 111 -15.78 13.11 4.16
C THR A 111 -16.09 12.99 2.67
N GLN A 112 -16.69 14.01 2.06
CA GLN A 112 -17.10 14.01 0.66
C GLN A 112 -15.86 14.07 -0.25
N THR A 113 -14.96 15.02 0.01
CA THR A 113 -13.68 15.13 -0.71
C THR A 113 -12.81 13.89 -0.47
N PHE A 114 -12.80 13.33 0.76
CA PHE A 114 -12.10 12.08 1.06
C PHE A 114 -12.54 10.94 0.13
N GLN A 115 -13.86 10.75 -0.05
CA GLN A 115 -14.38 9.69 -0.92
C GLN A 115 -13.92 9.87 -2.37
N HIS A 116 -13.83 11.12 -2.86
CA HIS A 116 -13.27 11.41 -4.17
C HIS A 116 -11.77 11.13 -4.23
N CYS A 117 -10.99 11.58 -3.25
CA CYS A 117 -9.55 11.32 -3.19
C CYS A 117 -9.26 9.82 -3.18
N LEU A 118 -9.93 9.07 -2.32
CA LEU A 118 -9.73 7.64 -2.21
C LEU A 118 -10.07 6.92 -3.53
N ARG A 119 -11.17 7.31 -4.19
CA ARG A 119 -11.53 6.75 -5.49
C ARG A 119 -10.44 7.03 -6.53
N ASN A 120 -9.92 8.25 -6.61
CA ASN A 120 -8.90 8.60 -7.61
C ASN A 120 -7.54 7.93 -7.32
N LEU A 121 -7.21 7.71 -6.05
CA LEU A 121 -5.98 7.02 -5.63
C LEU A 121 -6.03 5.51 -5.85
N ARG A 122 -7.21 4.90 -5.63
CA ARG A 122 -7.40 3.44 -5.72
C ARG A 122 -7.67 2.94 -7.14
N TYR A 123 -8.25 3.77 -8.01
CA TYR A 123 -8.70 3.34 -9.33
C TYR A 123 -8.11 4.23 -10.43
N ASN A 124 -7.66 3.63 -11.52
CA ASN A 124 -7.14 4.35 -12.68
C ASN A 124 -8.18 5.37 -13.17
N GLN A 125 -7.80 6.65 -13.21
CA GLN A 125 -8.68 7.77 -13.56
C GLN A 125 -9.98 7.85 -12.71
N GLY A 126 -9.97 7.28 -11.51
CA GLY A 126 -11.15 7.23 -10.64
C GLY A 126 -12.29 6.33 -11.14
N GLN A 127 -12.05 5.48 -12.14
CA GLN A 127 -13.06 4.57 -12.69
C GLN A 127 -13.27 3.38 -11.74
N LEU A 128 -14.35 3.41 -10.95
CA LEU A 128 -14.64 2.35 -9.98
C LEU A 128 -14.87 1.00 -10.68
N GLY A 129 -14.06 -0.01 -10.32
CA GLY A 129 -14.23 -1.38 -10.80
C GLY A 129 -13.00 -2.23 -10.55
N PHE A 130 -13.20 -3.55 -10.41
CA PHE A 130 -12.12 -4.47 -10.06
C PHE A 130 -10.94 -4.38 -11.03
N ILE A 131 -11.19 -4.38 -12.34
CA ILE A 131 -10.12 -4.34 -13.35
C ILE A 131 -9.42 -2.98 -13.48
N HIS A 132 -10.06 -1.91 -12.95
CA HIS A 132 -9.53 -0.56 -12.93
C HIS A 132 -8.81 -0.22 -11.62
N ARG A 133 -8.91 -1.09 -10.60
CA ARG A 133 -8.21 -0.94 -9.33
C ARG A 133 -6.70 -1.04 -9.53
N ASN A 134 -5.96 -0.21 -8.81
CA ASN A 134 -4.51 -0.17 -8.81
C ASN A 134 -3.94 -1.36 -8.03
N HIS A 135 -3.96 -2.56 -8.61
CA HIS A 135 -3.57 -3.81 -7.95
C HIS A 135 -2.07 -3.97 -7.78
N PHE A 136 -1.30 -3.55 -8.79
CA PHE A 136 0.16 -3.70 -8.78
C PHE A 136 0.78 -2.37 -8.35
N THR A 137 1.42 -2.31 -7.18
CA THR A 137 1.96 -1.05 -6.63
C THR A 137 2.86 -0.33 -7.65
N GLY A 138 3.91 -1.00 -8.15
CA GLY A 138 4.83 -0.38 -9.11
C GLY A 138 4.20 -0.06 -10.48
N LEU A 139 3.35 -0.94 -11.03
CA LEU A 139 2.81 -0.78 -12.40
C LEU A 139 1.57 0.10 -12.46
N ASP A 140 0.67 -0.02 -11.49
CA ASP A 140 -0.62 0.65 -11.46
C ASP A 140 -0.62 1.81 -10.47
N TRP A 141 -0.38 1.55 -9.18
CA TRP A 141 -0.55 2.57 -8.13
C TRP A 141 0.44 3.73 -8.29
N ASN A 142 1.73 3.44 -8.37
CA ASN A 142 2.79 4.43 -8.52
C ASN A 142 2.59 5.22 -9.82
N HIS A 143 2.47 4.51 -10.93
CA HIS A 143 2.31 5.10 -12.25
C HIS A 143 1.09 6.02 -12.35
N ASN A 144 -0.08 5.56 -11.90
CA ASN A 144 -1.32 6.33 -12.00
C ASN A 144 -1.33 7.49 -11.01
N ASN A 145 -0.81 7.33 -9.80
CA ASN A 145 -0.80 8.42 -8.80
C ASN A 145 0.30 9.46 -9.06
N GLN A 146 1.40 9.06 -9.69
CA GLN A 146 2.39 10.00 -10.24
C GLN A 146 1.82 10.81 -11.41
N ARG A 147 1.14 10.15 -12.36
CA ARG A 147 0.49 10.84 -13.49
C ARG A 147 -0.60 11.82 -13.06
N GLN A 148 -1.32 11.49 -11.99
CA GLN A 148 -2.33 12.37 -11.40
C GLN A 148 -1.75 13.47 -10.51
N GLY A 149 -0.43 13.47 -10.28
CA GLY A 149 0.25 14.51 -9.49
C GLY A 149 0.09 14.38 -7.98
N TYR A 150 -0.37 13.23 -7.44
CA TYR A 150 -0.46 13.05 -5.99
C TYR A 150 0.90 12.76 -5.35
N VAL A 151 1.73 11.99 -6.04
CA VAL A 151 3.02 11.50 -5.54
C VAL A 151 4.11 11.64 -6.59
N LYS A 152 5.37 11.63 -6.16
CA LYS A 152 6.54 11.67 -7.04
C LYS A 152 7.63 10.76 -6.51
N ASP A 153 8.15 9.89 -7.37
CA ASP A 153 9.37 9.14 -7.09
C ASP A 153 10.57 10.10 -7.04
N ILE A 154 11.30 10.06 -5.93
CA ILE A 154 12.52 10.85 -5.71
C ILE A 154 13.75 9.97 -5.51
N THR A 155 13.62 8.66 -5.64
CA THR A 155 14.67 7.67 -5.34
C THR A 155 15.97 7.98 -6.09
N ALA A 156 15.86 8.36 -7.37
CA ALA A 156 17.01 8.69 -8.21
C ALA A 156 17.71 10.02 -7.84
N THR A 157 17.07 10.86 -7.02
CA THR A 157 17.63 12.11 -6.52
C THR A 157 18.51 11.92 -5.27
N LEU A 158 18.40 10.75 -4.61
CA LEU A 158 19.24 10.41 -3.46
C LEU A 158 20.60 9.91 -3.95
N VAL A 159 21.65 10.60 -3.53
CA VAL A 159 23.02 10.44 -4.03
C VAL A 159 23.98 10.15 -2.89
N ASP A 160 25.17 9.64 -3.20
CA ASP A 160 26.25 9.51 -2.21
C ASP A 160 26.87 10.87 -1.83
N GLU A 161 27.86 10.87 -0.92
CA GLU A 161 28.57 12.08 -0.47
C GLU A 161 29.29 12.81 -1.62
N LYS A 162 29.60 12.11 -2.71
CA LYS A 162 30.22 12.64 -3.91
C LYS A 162 29.20 13.08 -4.97
N ARG A 163 27.91 13.06 -4.64
CA ARG A 163 26.78 13.36 -5.53
C ARG A 163 26.58 12.37 -6.69
N ASN A 164 27.10 11.15 -6.58
CA ASN A 164 26.82 10.12 -7.56
C ASN A 164 25.46 9.45 -7.28
N PRO A 165 24.69 9.12 -8.33
CA PRO A 165 23.51 8.29 -8.18
C PRO A 165 23.86 6.91 -7.62
N VAL A 166 23.11 6.45 -6.61
CA VAL A 166 23.30 5.14 -5.98
C VAL A 166 22.13 4.17 -6.23
N PHE A 167 21.08 4.65 -6.90
CA PHE A 167 19.90 3.84 -7.21
C PHE A 167 20.22 2.75 -8.24
N LYS A 168 19.43 1.68 -8.22
CA LYS A 168 19.34 0.66 -9.27
C LYS A 168 17.92 0.61 -9.80
N THR A 169 17.72 -0.04 -10.93
CA THR A 169 16.38 -0.25 -11.50
C THR A 169 15.91 -1.67 -11.22
N ALA A 170 14.76 -1.82 -10.57
CA ALA A 170 14.03 -3.06 -10.47
C ALA A 170 13.08 -3.20 -11.66
N THR A 171 13.07 -4.37 -12.29
CA THR A 171 12.11 -4.74 -13.33
C THR A 171 11.21 -5.86 -12.82
N ALA A 172 9.95 -5.92 -13.27
CA ALA A 172 9.11 -7.11 -13.11
C ALA A 172 8.22 -7.26 -14.33
N PHE A 173 8.18 -8.47 -14.90
CA PHE A 173 7.23 -8.81 -15.95
C PHE A 173 5.87 -9.13 -15.32
N ILE A 174 4.94 -8.19 -15.44
CA ILE A 174 3.57 -8.31 -14.95
C ILE A 174 2.70 -8.92 -16.06
N ASP A 175 2.14 -10.09 -15.80
CA ASP A 175 1.27 -10.86 -16.68
C ASP A 175 -0.13 -10.85 -16.07
N LYS A 176 -0.88 -9.77 -16.32
CA LYS A 176 -2.25 -9.63 -15.81
C LYS A 176 -3.14 -10.80 -16.28
N PRO A 177 -3.13 -11.24 -17.55
CA PRO A 177 -3.89 -12.42 -17.97
C PRO A 177 -3.64 -13.66 -17.10
N SER A 178 -2.37 -14.00 -16.86
CA SER A 178 -2.04 -15.15 -16.02
C SER A 178 -2.40 -14.93 -14.56
N TRP A 179 -2.22 -13.71 -14.03
CA TRP A 179 -2.61 -13.35 -12.67
C TRP A 179 -4.12 -13.52 -12.42
N TYR A 180 -4.95 -12.98 -13.30
CA TYR A 180 -6.41 -13.20 -13.25
C TYR A 180 -6.76 -14.69 -13.41
N GLY A 181 -6.06 -15.41 -14.29
CA GLY A 181 -6.25 -16.85 -14.46
C GLY A 181 -5.91 -17.69 -13.22
N HIS A 182 -5.15 -17.16 -12.26
CA HIS A 182 -4.84 -17.83 -10.98
C HIS A 182 -5.87 -17.56 -9.88
N PHE A 183 -6.86 -16.69 -10.12
CA PHE A 183 -7.88 -16.42 -9.12
C PHE A 183 -8.75 -17.64 -8.85
N GLY A 184 -9.00 -17.89 -7.57
CA GLY A 184 -9.99 -18.84 -7.07
C GLY A 184 -11.27 -18.14 -6.60
N ASP A 185 -12.19 -18.93 -6.06
CA ASP A 185 -13.51 -18.46 -5.58
C ASP A 185 -13.40 -17.41 -4.46
N ASP A 186 -12.29 -17.40 -3.71
CA ASP A 186 -11.98 -16.45 -2.64
C ASP A 186 -11.80 -15.00 -3.14
N HIS A 187 -11.52 -14.83 -4.44
CA HIS A 187 -11.42 -13.52 -5.08
C HIS A 187 -12.79 -12.90 -5.41
N ILE A 188 -13.87 -13.68 -5.35
CA ILE A 188 -15.25 -13.19 -5.49
C ILE A 188 -15.89 -13.08 -4.11
N ARG A 189 -15.84 -11.88 -3.54
CA ARG A 189 -16.29 -11.60 -2.19
C ARG A 189 -17.70 -11.04 -2.21
N LEU A 190 -18.68 -11.89 -1.94
CA LEU A 190 -20.10 -11.53 -1.88
C LEU A 190 -20.56 -11.44 -0.42
N LEU A 191 -21.41 -10.45 -0.13
CA LEU A 191 -22.03 -10.22 1.19
C LEU A 191 -23.05 -11.30 1.54
N HIS A 192 -23.74 -11.81 0.53
CA HIS A 192 -24.56 -13.01 0.68
C HIS A 192 -23.81 -14.17 0.02
N PRO A 193 -23.41 -15.20 0.79
CA PRO A 193 -22.76 -16.37 0.23
C PRO A 193 -23.65 -17.04 -0.83
N ASP A 194 -23.14 -17.08 -2.06
CA ASP A 194 -23.78 -17.76 -3.19
C ASP A 194 -22.66 -18.43 -4.02
N PRO A 195 -22.39 -19.73 -3.81
CA PRO A 195 -21.31 -20.43 -4.51
C PRO A 195 -21.47 -20.46 -6.03
N HIS A 196 -22.71 -20.56 -6.52
CA HIS A 196 -22.98 -20.61 -7.96
C HIS A 196 -22.68 -19.25 -8.60
N LEU A 197 -23.19 -18.17 -8.00
CA LEU A 197 -22.92 -16.81 -8.45
C LEU A 197 -21.44 -16.44 -8.35
N ARG A 198 -20.74 -16.92 -7.31
CA ARG A 198 -19.28 -16.76 -7.18
C ARG A 198 -18.54 -17.38 -8.35
N LYS A 199 -18.82 -18.65 -8.67
CA LYS A 199 -18.18 -19.34 -9.79
C LYS A 199 -18.46 -18.65 -11.14
N GLN A 200 -19.69 -18.21 -11.37
CA GLN A 200 -20.06 -17.46 -12.57
C GLN A 200 -19.26 -16.15 -12.68
N ARG A 201 -19.20 -15.36 -11.60
CA ARG A 201 -18.49 -14.07 -11.57
C ARG A 201 -16.97 -14.25 -11.62
N LEU A 202 -16.43 -15.35 -11.09
CA LEU A 202 -15.02 -15.69 -11.23
C LEU A 202 -14.67 -15.92 -12.68
N HIS A 203 -15.46 -16.73 -13.40
CA HIS A 203 -15.25 -16.97 -14.83
C HIS A 203 -15.36 -15.69 -15.65
N GLU A 204 -16.34 -14.83 -15.34
CA GLU A 204 -16.47 -13.49 -15.94
C GLU A 204 -15.21 -12.65 -15.70
N LEU A 205 -14.72 -12.58 -14.45
CA LEU A 205 -13.54 -11.81 -14.08
C LEU A 205 -12.26 -12.33 -14.73
N GLN A 206 -12.08 -13.65 -14.81
CA GLN A 206 -10.98 -14.29 -15.51
C GLN A 206 -11.01 -13.96 -17.01
N THR A 207 -12.20 -13.96 -17.63
CA THR A 207 -12.39 -13.60 -19.04
C THR A 207 -12.11 -12.12 -19.32
N LEU A 208 -12.45 -11.23 -18.38
CA LEU A 208 -12.07 -9.82 -18.47
C LEU A 208 -10.55 -9.67 -18.33
N GLY A 209 -9.96 -10.34 -17.34
CA GLY A 209 -8.54 -10.32 -17.04
C GLY A 209 -7.66 -10.86 -18.17
N SER A 210 -8.13 -11.87 -18.90
CA SER A 210 -7.39 -12.47 -20.02
C SER A 210 -7.13 -11.50 -21.19
N LYS A 211 -7.90 -10.40 -21.24
CA LYS A 211 -7.79 -9.33 -22.25
C LYS A 211 -6.85 -8.20 -21.83
N LEU A 212 -6.38 -8.19 -20.59
CA LEU A 212 -5.49 -7.15 -20.06
C LEU A 212 -4.06 -7.31 -20.59
N PRO A 213 -3.26 -6.23 -20.64
CA PRO A 213 -1.92 -6.28 -21.18
C PRO A 213 -0.95 -7.03 -20.26
N ARG A 214 0.10 -7.58 -20.88
CA ARG A 214 1.34 -7.98 -20.22
C ARG A 214 2.31 -6.81 -20.30
N THR A 215 2.94 -6.45 -19.20
CA THR A 215 3.73 -5.21 -19.14
C THR A 215 4.93 -5.36 -18.22
N VAL A 216 6.06 -4.79 -18.61
CA VAL A 216 7.22 -4.69 -17.72
C VAL A 216 7.06 -3.45 -16.85
N SER A 217 6.98 -3.65 -15.53
CA SER A 217 7.08 -2.57 -14.55
C SER A 217 8.56 -2.25 -14.29
N THR A 218 8.92 -0.97 -14.29
CA THR A 218 10.24 -0.47 -13.93
C THR A 218 10.13 0.44 -12.71
N LEU A 219 11.04 0.29 -11.75
CA LEU A 219 11.02 1.05 -10.50
C LEU A 219 12.46 1.32 -10.02
N PRO A 220 12.90 2.59 -9.91
CA PRO A 220 14.13 2.93 -9.22
C PRO A 220 14.08 2.48 -7.75
N TYR A 221 15.19 1.99 -7.21
CA TYR A 221 15.29 1.65 -5.80
C TYR A 221 16.71 1.91 -5.26
N LEU A 222 16.82 2.32 -4.00
CA LEU A 222 18.07 2.35 -3.26
C LEU A 222 18.43 0.93 -2.82
N PRO A 223 19.50 0.32 -3.33
CA PRO A 223 19.87 -1.04 -2.96
C PRO A 223 20.42 -1.10 -1.54
N PHE A 224 20.24 -2.24 -0.86
CA PHE A 224 20.83 -2.48 0.45
C PHE A 224 22.35 -2.36 0.46
N THR A 225 23.01 -2.61 -0.67
CA THR A 225 24.46 -2.41 -0.82
C THR A 225 24.89 -0.95 -0.76
N ALA A 226 23.97 0.00 -0.99
CA ALA A 226 24.20 1.43 -0.78
C ALA A 226 23.79 1.86 0.63
N LEU A 227 22.66 1.34 1.13
CA LEU A 227 22.09 1.68 2.44
C LEU A 227 22.87 1.10 3.63
N PHE A 228 23.61 0.00 3.42
CA PHE A 228 24.38 -0.67 4.46
C PHE A 228 25.76 -1.08 3.92
N ASP A 229 26.79 -0.90 4.73
CA ASP A 229 28.12 -1.36 4.39
C ASP A 229 28.27 -2.89 4.55
N ALA A 230 29.45 -3.42 4.22
CA ALA A 230 29.76 -4.84 4.33
C ALA A 230 29.65 -5.39 5.77
N LYS A 231 29.81 -4.54 6.79
CA LYS A 231 29.64 -4.88 8.21
C LYS A 231 28.18 -4.73 8.68
N GLY A 232 27.29 -4.29 7.80
CA GLY A 232 25.89 -4.04 8.09
C GLY A 232 25.61 -2.73 8.81
N ARG A 233 26.57 -1.80 8.86
CA ARG A 233 26.34 -0.47 9.43
C ARG A 233 25.56 0.37 8.43
N ALA A 234 24.56 1.09 8.93
CA ALA A 234 23.69 1.93 8.13
C ALA A 234 24.43 3.16 7.58
N ASN A 235 24.21 3.47 6.31
CA ASN A 235 24.66 4.69 5.67
C ASN A 235 23.77 5.86 6.10
N GLN A 236 24.15 6.52 7.19
CA GLN A 236 23.39 7.63 7.77
C GLN A 236 23.21 8.80 6.81
N TYR A 237 24.17 9.04 5.91
CA TYR A 237 24.09 10.10 4.92
C TYR A 237 22.94 9.86 3.93
N LEU A 238 22.78 8.64 3.42
CA LEU A 238 21.64 8.29 2.55
C LEU A 238 20.32 8.29 3.33
N PHE A 239 20.29 7.72 4.53
CA PHE A 239 19.05 7.70 5.33
C PHE A 239 18.53 9.11 5.60
N LYS A 240 19.40 10.06 5.95
CA LYS A 240 19.04 11.47 6.21
C LYS A 240 18.47 12.22 5.00
N GLN A 241 18.61 11.70 3.79
CA GLN A 241 18.01 12.30 2.60
C GLN A 241 16.54 11.86 2.39
N ILE A 242 16.04 10.86 3.13
CA ILE A 242 14.63 10.45 3.06
C ILE A 242 13.77 11.55 3.71
N PRO A 243 12.87 12.21 2.98
CA PRO A 243 12.07 13.31 3.51
C PRO A 243 11.08 12.87 4.61
N GLU A 244 10.66 13.83 5.42
CA GLU A 244 9.52 13.67 6.33
C GLU A 244 8.26 13.29 5.55
N ALA A 245 7.47 12.35 6.10
CA ALA A 245 6.25 11.82 5.51
C ALA A 245 6.43 11.16 4.12
N ALA A 246 7.64 10.77 3.75
CA ALA A 246 7.88 10.02 2.52
C ALA A 246 7.20 8.64 2.58
N ILE A 247 6.74 8.15 1.44
CA ILE A 247 6.27 6.78 1.27
C ILE A 247 7.48 5.92 0.90
N VAL A 248 7.72 4.87 1.68
CA VAL A 248 8.76 3.88 1.43
C VAL A 248 8.12 2.57 1.00
N GLU A 249 8.57 2.04 -0.13
CA GLU A 249 8.14 0.77 -0.69
C GLU A 249 9.27 -0.26 -0.61
N ILE A 250 8.96 -1.50 -0.24
CA ILE A 250 9.93 -2.59 -0.09
C ILE A 250 10.08 -3.35 -1.40
N VAL A 251 11.25 -3.19 -2.02
CA VAL A 251 11.51 -3.61 -3.40
C VAL A 251 12.16 -5.00 -3.46
N ARG A 252 11.58 -5.85 -4.31
CA ARG A 252 12.06 -7.18 -4.67
C ARG A 252 12.22 -7.28 -6.19
N PRO A 253 13.40 -6.96 -6.76
CA PRO A 253 13.59 -6.95 -8.20
C PRO A 253 13.22 -8.29 -8.83
N ASN A 254 12.31 -8.25 -9.81
CA ASN A 254 11.79 -9.40 -10.57
C ASN A 254 11.40 -10.61 -9.71
N TRP A 255 10.68 -10.38 -8.61
CA TRP A 255 10.27 -11.45 -7.70
C TRP A 255 9.31 -12.42 -8.39
N ASN A 256 9.82 -13.60 -8.72
CA ASN A 256 9.08 -14.61 -9.46
C ASN A 256 8.04 -15.30 -8.56
N LEU A 257 6.77 -14.97 -8.78
CA LEU A 257 5.62 -15.58 -8.11
C LEU A 257 4.67 -16.26 -9.10
N ARG A 258 5.17 -16.62 -10.29
CA ARG A 258 4.33 -17.17 -11.36
C ARG A 258 3.57 -18.43 -10.97
N LYS A 259 4.14 -19.26 -10.09
CA LYS A 259 3.46 -20.46 -9.60
C LYS A 259 2.39 -20.15 -8.55
N GLN A 260 2.59 -19.09 -7.77
CA GLN A 260 1.74 -18.74 -6.66
C GLN A 260 0.55 -17.88 -7.10
N ILE A 261 0.80 -16.92 -7.98
CA ILE A 261 -0.18 -15.91 -8.39
C ILE A 261 -0.16 -15.64 -9.90
N GLY A 262 0.53 -16.45 -10.72
CA GLY A 262 0.56 -16.23 -12.18
C GLY A 262 1.46 -15.12 -12.70
N THR A 263 2.15 -14.37 -11.84
CA THR A 263 3.00 -13.27 -12.31
C THR A 263 4.21 -12.96 -11.42
N ASN A 264 5.08 -12.04 -11.85
CA ASN A 264 6.16 -11.50 -11.04
C ASN A 264 5.69 -10.21 -10.34
N LEU A 265 6.40 -9.78 -9.30
CA LEU A 265 6.21 -8.49 -8.64
C LEU A 265 7.56 -7.78 -8.45
N ASN A 266 7.55 -6.47 -8.26
CA ASN A 266 8.72 -5.68 -7.85
C ASN A 266 8.57 -4.99 -6.49
N VAL A 267 7.36 -4.85 -5.96
CA VAL A 267 7.05 -4.27 -4.65
C VAL A 267 6.31 -5.29 -3.81
N SER A 268 6.61 -5.36 -2.51
CA SER A 268 6.02 -6.34 -1.59
C SER A 268 5.39 -5.77 -0.34
N HIS A 269 5.69 -4.52 0.00
CA HIS A 269 5.17 -3.82 1.19
C HIS A 269 5.39 -2.33 1.04
N LEU A 270 4.69 -1.51 1.82
CA LEU A 270 4.84 -0.06 1.85
C LEU A 270 4.37 0.55 3.17
N GLY A 271 4.78 1.79 3.41
CA GLY A 271 4.41 2.58 4.59
C GLY A 271 4.98 3.99 4.52
N PHE A 272 4.75 4.79 5.56
CA PHE A 272 5.29 6.14 5.68
C PHE A 272 6.55 6.16 6.53
N VAL A 273 7.43 7.13 6.27
CA VAL A 273 8.57 7.46 7.11
C VAL A 273 8.33 8.79 7.81
N PHE A 274 8.43 8.79 9.13
CA PHE A 274 8.38 9.99 9.97
C PHE A 274 9.63 10.08 10.84
N TRP A 275 10.26 11.25 10.93
CA TRP A 275 11.46 11.44 11.74
C TRP A 275 11.08 11.81 13.16
N LYS A 276 11.42 10.94 14.12
CA LYS A 276 11.22 11.20 15.55
C LYS A 276 12.56 11.24 16.25
N ASN A 277 12.89 12.37 16.89
CA ASN A 277 14.16 12.57 17.60
C ASN A 277 15.39 12.21 16.74
N GLY A 278 15.39 12.63 15.48
CA GLY A 278 16.48 12.37 14.54
C GLY A 278 16.59 10.92 14.04
N LYS A 279 15.59 10.06 14.31
CA LYS A 279 15.54 8.67 13.85
C LYS A 279 14.35 8.46 12.90
N PRO A 280 14.55 7.79 11.74
CA PRO A 280 13.46 7.51 10.82
C PRO A 280 12.61 6.35 11.34
N ILE A 281 11.31 6.58 11.49
CA ILE A 281 10.31 5.62 11.93
C ILE A 281 9.46 5.21 10.74
N PHE A 282 9.37 3.89 10.49
CA PHE A 282 8.54 3.31 9.46
C PHE A 282 7.16 2.96 10.04
N ARG A 283 6.15 3.73 9.67
CA ARG A 283 4.75 3.53 10.08
C ARG A 283 4.00 2.77 9.00
N GLN A 284 3.52 1.56 9.34
CA GLN A 284 2.90 0.66 8.38
C GLN A 284 1.91 -0.32 9.03
N ALA A 285 0.93 -0.78 8.25
CA ALA A 285 0.06 -1.89 8.62
C ALA A 285 0.80 -3.21 8.41
N SER A 286 1.10 -3.92 9.50
CA SER A 286 1.96 -5.11 9.47
C SER A 286 1.18 -6.40 9.65
N SER A 287 1.32 -7.32 8.70
CA SER A 287 0.84 -8.70 8.89
C SER A 287 1.60 -9.42 10.01
N GLN A 288 2.89 -9.14 10.18
CA GLN A 288 3.74 -9.75 11.22
C GLN A 288 3.30 -9.33 12.64
N TYR A 289 2.96 -8.06 12.84
CA TYR A 289 2.47 -7.56 14.13
C TYR A 289 0.94 -7.62 14.27
N GLY A 290 0.22 -7.99 13.20
CA GLY A 290 -1.24 -8.04 13.15
C GLY A 290 -1.93 -6.68 13.28
N LYS A 291 -1.21 -5.56 13.10
CA LYS A 291 -1.74 -4.19 13.29
C LYS A 291 -0.86 -3.10 12.64
N VAL A 292 -1.36 -1.86 12.62
CA VAL A 292 -0.59 -0.65 12.30
C VAL A 292 0.42 -0.37 13.42
N VAL A 293 1.70 -0.25 13.06
CA VAL A 293 2.81 -0.08 14.00
C VAL A 293 3.84 0.93 13.50
N ASP A 294 4.56 1.53 14.45
CA ASP A 294 5.81 2.26 14.24
C ASP A 294 6.98 1.31 14.54
N VAL A 295 7.92 1.18 13.61
CA VAL A 295 9.19 0.46 13.82
C VAL A 295 10.38 1.31 13.35
N PRO A 296 11.58 1.22 13.93
CA PRO A 296 12.74 1.94 13.42
C PRO A 296 13.07 1.48 11.99
N LEU A 297 13.08 2.40 11.02
CA LEU A 297 13.24 2.06 9.60
C LEU A 297 14.58 1.35 9.35
N ILE A 298 15.66 1.85 9.95
CA ILE A 298 17.01 1.30 9.76
C ILE A 298 17.07 -0.15 10.26
N GLU A 299 16.49 -0.44 11.42
CA GLU A 299 16.47 -1.79 11.99
C GLU A 299 15.58 -2.73 11.18
N TYR A 300 14.40 -2.27 10.77
CA TYR A 300 13.50 -3.00 9.89
C TYR A 300 14.19 -3.41 8.59
N LEU A 301 14.87 -2.46 7.92
CA LEU A 301 15.60 -2.75 6.68
C LEU A 301 16.83 -3.62 6.92
N SER A 302 17.53 -3.45 8.04
CA SER A 302 18.65 -4.31 8.41
C SER A 302 18.21 -5.77 8.55
N GLN A 303 17.05 -6.03 9.18
CA GLN A 303 16.47 -7.37 9.27
C GLN A 303 16.01 -7.90 7.89
N ALA A 304 15.41 -7.04 7.07
CA ALA A 304 14.93 -7.40 5.72
C ALA A 304 16.06 -7.86 4.77
N ARG A 305 17.32 -7.48 5.03
CA ARG A 305 18.50 -7.97 4.27
C ARG A 305 18.69 -9.49 4.32
N SER A 306 18.12 -10.16 5.32
CA SER A 306 18.14 -11.63 5.39
C SER A 306 17.27 -12.29 4.32
N SER A 307 16.32 -11.55 3.73
CA SER A 307 15.50 -12.06 2.63
C SER A 307 16.34 -12.24 1.37
N PRO A 308 16.26 -13.40 0.68
CA PRO A 308 16.96 -13.57 -0.59
C PRO A 308 16.40 -12.68 -1.70
N THR A 309 15.15 -12.20 -1.56
CA THR A 309 14.43 -11.46 -2.61
C THR A 309 14.33 -9.96 -2.38
N ILE A 310 14.35 -9.48 -1.14
CA ILE A 310 14.30 -8.03 -0.87
C ILE A 310 15.69 -7.45 -1.13
N LYS A 311 15.75 -6.39 -1.93
CA LYS A 311 17.04 -5.76 -2.32
C LYS A 311 17.14 -4.30 -1.97
N GLY A 312 16.08 -3.65 -1.53
CA GLY A 312 16.14 -2.26 -1.12
C GLY A 312 14.77 -1.59 -1.05
N ILE A 313 14.75 -0.27 -1.25
CA ILE A 313 13.55 0.55 -1.10
C ILE A 313 13.36 1.53 -2.26
N ASN A 314 12.12 1.79 -2.65
CA ASN A 314 11.73 2.95 -3.44
C ASN A 314 11.19 4.03 -2.49
N ILE A 315 11.35 5.31 -2.87
CA ILE A 315 10.94 6.45 -2.06
C ILE A 315 10.11 7.40 -2.92
N GLN A 316 8.88 7.64 -2.46
CA GLN A 316 7.99 8.66 -3.03
C GLN A 316 7.69 9.78 -2.03
N VAL A 317 7.41 10.97 -2.55
CA VAL A 317 6.91 12.12 -1.77
C VAL A 317 5.51 12.51 -2.24
N VAL A 318 4.70 13.02 -1.32
CA VAL A 318 3.39 13.61 -1.63
C VAL A 318 3.58 15.02 -2.18
N LEU A 319 3.00 15.31 -3.34
CA LEU A 319 3.18 16.59 -4.03
C LEU A 319 2.24 17.70 -3.53
N PRO A 320 0.93 17.47 -3.32
CA PRO A 320 0.04 18.51 -2.83
C PRO A 320 0.49 18.99 -1.44
N SER A 321 0.82 20.27 -1.32
CA SER A 321 1.24 20.88 -0.05
C SER A 321 0.07 21.25 0.86
N LYS A 322 -1.16 21.24 0.33
CA LYS A 322 -2.41 21.54 1.03
C LYS A 322 -3.51 20.56 0.61
N PRO A 323 -4.54 20.36 1.45
CA PRO A 323 -5.70 19.56 1.07
C PRO A 323 -6.37 20.11 -0.19
N LEU A 324 -6.86 19.20 -1.02
CA LEU A 324 -7.51 19.46 -2.29
C LEU A 324 -9.00 19.78 -2.08
N SER A 325 -9.60 20.37 -3.12
CA SER A 325 -11.03 20.69 -3.18
C SER A 325 -11.76 19.80 -4.19
N ASN A 326 -13.10 19.89 -4.19
CA ASN A 326 -14.08 19.26 -5.09
C ASN A 326 -13.50 18.42 -6.25
N GLY A 327 -13.70 17.09 -6.18
CA GLY A 327 -13.20 16.12 -7.16
C GLY A 327 -11.81 15.56 -6.85
N CYS A 328 -11.08 16.19 -5.92
CA CYS A 328 -9.73 15.80 -5.50
C CYS A 328 -8.72 15.78 -6.66
N HIS A 329 -8.80 16.74 -7.57
CA HIS A 329 -7.85 16.86 -8.67
C HIS A 329 -6.69 17.78 -8.27
N VAL A 330 -5.46 17.37 -8.60
CA VAL A 330 -4.29 18.23 -8.47
C VAL A 330 -4.35 19.26 -9.60
N ARG A 331 -4.34 20.55 -9.26
CA ARG A 331 -4.27 21.62 -10.26
C ARG A 331 -2.81 21.72 -10.73
N ASN A 332 -2.61 21.64 -12.04
CA ASN A 332 -1.31 21.84 -12.68
C ASN A 332 -0.82 23.28 -12.53
#